data_AF-A0A5B9Q308-F1
#
_entry.id   AF-A0A5B9Q308-F1
#
_cell.length_a   1.000
_cell.length_b   1.000
_cell.length_c   1.000
_cell.angle_alpha   90.00
_cell.angle_beta   90.00
_cell.angle_gamma   90.00
#
_symmetry.space_group_name_H-M   'P 1'
#
loop_
_entity.id
_entity.type
_entity.pdbx_description
1 polymer ?
#
loop_
_entity_poly.entity_id
_entity_poly.type
_entity_poly.pdbx_seq_one_letter_code
_entity_poly.pdbx_strand_id
1 'polypeptide(L)'
;MNSHLRKSCFACLAMLVLAAPSNALAQHAVEVLSYDSGSTPASGFTSSSAALGIPERDTGEGVFPGEVTLFNPPWLDSEIVSIGEGGFLELRLSNYVLADPTGPELGVFTNVGFIDVDFPNGQIGSPPGIFGADSAEVSVSEDGLTWFNLGEILFDLPTQGYADTSGTIPLDFQQPFTGVLADFAGLPFENAVNPDALELLAGSGGGTWLDISGAPFSQIGYVRFAVADDLDSNTSLNFELDGVSISTSAMGGPVPEPGTCLLLAGALSMASFRRR
;
A
#
# COMPACT_ATOMS: atom_id res chain seq x y z
N MET A 1 -3.75 48.48 59.05
CA MET A 1 -3.03 49.39 58.13
C MET A 1 -1.89 48.57 57.53
N ASN A 2 -1.81 48.52 56.20
CA ASN A 2 -0.84 47.83 55.34
C ASN A 2 -1.04 46.30 55.22
N SER A 3 -1.79 45.75 54.26
CA SER A 3 -1.79 45.85 52.78
C SER A 3 -0.92 44.78 52.09
N HIS A 4 -1.62 43.94 51.33
CA HIS A 4 -1.21 43.20 50.13
C HIS A 4 -0.02 42.23 50.18
N LEU A 5 -0.31 40.95 50.42
CA LEU A 5 0.51 39.84 49.89
C LEU A 5 -0.24 39.11 48.76
N ARG A 6 -0.03 39.68 47.57
CA ARG A 6 0.01 39.10 46.21
C ARG A 6 -0.63 37.71 46.02
N LYS A 7 -1.79 37.72 45.37
CA LYS A 7 -2.33 36.62 44.57
C LYS A 7 -1.30 36.27 43.48
N SER A 8 -0.64 35.12 43.61
CA SER A 8 0.24 34.61 42.56
C SER A 8 -0.61 33.81 41.57
N CYS A 9 -0.84 34.40 40.40
CA CYS A 9 -1.39 33.74 39.22
C CYS A 9 -0.50 32.56 38.83
N PHE A 10 -0.94 31.33 39.06
CA PHE A 10 -0.43 30.15 38.37
C PHE A 10 -1.28 29.93 37.12
N ALA A 11 -0.97 30.66 36.05
CA ALA A 11 -1.43 30.32 34.71
C ALA A 11 -0.43 29.31 34.14
N CYS A 12 -0.66 28.02 34.37
CA CYS A 12 -0.02 26.95 33.61
C CYS A 12 -0.58 26.98 32.19
N LEU A 13 0.03 27.77 31.31
CA LEU A 13 -0.17 27.67 29.87
C LEU A 13 0.55 26.39 29.41
N ALA A 14 -0.16 25.26 29.42
CA ALA A 14 0.29 24.06 28.75
C ALA A 14 0.22 24.34 27.24
N MET A 15 1.34 24.71 26.64
CA MET A 15 1.52 24.65 25.20
C MET A 15 1.56 23.16 24.84
N LEU A 16 0.38 22.59 24.56
CA LEU A 16 0.27 21.35 23.81
C LEU A 16 0.68 21.71 22.38
N VAL A 17 1.95 21.56 22.05
CA VAL A 17 2.38 21.53 20.65
C VAL A 17 1.83 20.21 20.12
N LEU A 18 0.65 20.26 19.47
CA LEU A 18 0.25 19.18 18.58
C LEU A 18 1.27 19.19 17.44
N ALA A 19 2.32 18.39 17.58
CA ALA A 19 3.05 17.89 16.44
C ALA A 19 2.08 16.98 15.69
N ALA A 20 1.27 17.56 14.79
CA ALA A 20 0.61 16.76 13.78
C ALA A 20 1.72 16.16 12.92
N PRO A 21 1.88 14.82 12.85
CA PRO A 21 2.81 14.24 11.90
C PRO A 21 2.37 14.68 10.50
N SER A 22 3.31 15.12 9.66
CA SER A 22 3.05 15.67 8.32
C SER A 22 2.62 14.60 7.30
N ASN A 23 2.09 13.47 7.77
CA ASN A 23 1.66 12.34 6.94
C ASN A 23 0.27 12.55 6.33
N ALA A 24 -0.38 13.69 6.57
CA ALA A 24 -1.71 14.00 6.03
C ALA A 24 -1.77 14.11 4.49
N LEU A 25 -0.60 14.13 3.82
CA LEU A 25 -0.46 14.11 2.36
C LEU A 25 0.06 12.76 1.82
N ALA A 26 0.44 11.82 2.70
CA ALA A 26 0.79 10.49 2.24
C ALA A 26 -0.48 9.79 1.73
N GLN A 27 -0.35 8.96 0.70
CA GLN A 27 -1.45 8.17 0.13
C GLN A 27 -1.06 6.69 0.08
N HIS A 28 -0.47 6.18 1.16
CA HIS A 28 0.09 4.82 1.23
C HIS A 28 0.07 4.27 2.67
N ALA A 29 0.49 3.03 2.87
CA ALA A 29 0.65 2.44 4.19
C ALA A 29 1.81 3.09 4.96
N VAL A 30 1.56 3.47 6.21
CA VAL A 30 2.53 4.22 7.04
C VAL A 30 2.91 3.50 8.33
N GLU A 31 2.26 2.38 8.65
CA GLU A 31 2.54 1.59 9.83
C GLU A 31 2.15 0.13 9.63
N VAL A 32 3.03 -0.78 10.06
CA VAL A 32 2.72 -2.20 10.24
C VAL A 32 2.11 -2.36 11.63
N LEU A 33 0.87 -2.79 11.70
CA LEU A 33 0.19 -3.07 12.98
C LEU A 33 0.59 -4.43 13.54
N SER A 34 0.62 -5.42 12.67
CA SER A 34 0.91 -6.80 13.02
C SER A 34 1.39 -7.55 11.78
N TYR A 35 2.31 -8.47 11.97
CA TYR A 35 2.84 -9.32 10.92
C TYR A 35 3.16 -10.70 11.51
N ASP A 36 2.62 -11.73 10.86
CA ASP A 36 3.01 -13.12 11.03
C ASP A 36 3.46 -13.62 9.65
N SER A 37 4.71 -14.03 9.53
CA SER A 37 5.27 -14.47 8.26
C SER A 37 4.67 -15.78 7.76
N GLY A 38 3.97 -16.54 8.60
CA GLY A 38 3.50 -17.88 8.25
C GLY A 38 4.67 -18.86 8.08
N SER A 39 4.39 -19.98 7.40
CA SER A 39 5.32 -21.12 7.31
C SER A 39 6.18 -21.17 6.04
N THR A 40 5.74 -20.54 4.95
CA THR A 40 6.36 -20.60 3.62
C THR A 40 6.74 -19.23 3.01
N PRO A 41 7.07 -18.18 3.78
CA PRO A 41 7.49 -16.92 3.18
C PRO A 41 8.77 -17.12 2.37
N ALA A 42 8.96 -16.32 1.31
CA ALA A 42 10.20 -16.31 0.56
C ALA A 42 11.39 -16.01 1.49
N SER A 43 12.44 -16.83 1.40
CA SER A 43 13.55 -16.77 2.35
C SER A 43 14.29 -15.44 2.27
N GLY A 44 14.35 -14.71 3.40
CA GLY A 44 14.98 -13.39 3.48
C GLY A 44 13.98 -12.22 3.38
N PHE A 45 12.79 -12.45 2.84
CA PHE A 45 11.80 -11.40 2.55
C PHE A 45 10.79 -11.18 3.70
N THR A 46 11.20 -11.34 4.95
CA THR A 46 10.29 -11.21 6.12
C THR A 46 10.39 -9.85 6.80
N SER A 47 10.90 -8.83 6.09
CA SER A 47 11.01 -7.47 6.60
C SER A 47 9.70 -6.72 6.33
N SER A 48 8.75 -6.76 7.28
CA SER A 48 7.43 -6.16 7.10
C SER A 48 7.43 -4.65 6.83
N SER A 49 8.52 -3.94 7.16
CA SER A 49 8.65 -2.52 6.85
C SER A 49 8.85 -2.24 5.35
N ALA A 50 9.17 -3.26 4.54
CA ALA A 50 9.25 -3.11 3.08
C ALA A 50 7.89 -2.68 2.49
N ALA A 51 6.77 -3.12 3.09
CA ALA A 51 5.41 -2.74 2.68
C ALA A 51 5.00 -1.29 2.99
N LEU A 52 5.91 -0.45 3.49
CA LEU A 52 5.61 0.91 3.93
C LEU A 52 6.20 1.94 2.99
N GLY A 53 5.48 3.05 2.81
CA GLY A 53 5.89 4.11 1.90
C GLY A 53 5.19 3.97 0.54
N ILE A 54 5.69 4.75 -0.43
CA ILE A 54 5.21 4.63 -1.81
C ILE A 54 5.66 3.28 -2.38
N PRO A 55 4.90 2.68 -3.31
CA PRO A 55 5.40 1.56 -4.11
C PRO A 55 6.73 1.90 -4.78
N GLU A 56 7.54 0.88 -5.02
CA GLU A 56 8.90 1.07 -5.54
C GLU A 56 8.91 1.62 -6.96
N ARG A 57 9.86 2.53 -7.22
CA ARG A 57 10.16 3.05 -8.56
C ARG A 57 11.50 2.59 -9.09
N ASP A 58 12.41 2.32 -8.18
CA ASP A 58 13.74 1.83 -8.44
C ASP A 58 13.86 0.45 -7.76
N THR A 59 14.76 -0.39 -8.24
CA THR A 59 14.95 -1.74 -7.70
C THR A 59 16.39 -2.19 -7.85
N GLY A 60 16.82 -3.11 -6.99
CA GLY A 60 18.17 -3.68 -7.01
C GLY A 60 19.22 -2.74 -6.45
N GLU A 61 18.83 -1.72 -5.67
CA GLU A 61 19.73 -0.71 -5.14
C GLU A 61 20.86 -1.32 -4.33
N GLY A 62 22.09 -0.90 -4.64
CA GLY A 62 23.30 -1.42 -4.01
C GLY A 62 23.75 -2.80 -4.53
N VAL A 63 22.98 -3.48 -5.39
CA VAL A 63 23.33 -4.77 -5.99
C VAL A 63 23.41 -4.68 -7.51
N PHE A 64 22.28 -4.43 -8.17
CA PHE A 64 22.18 -4.19 -9.61
C PHE A 64 21.03 -3.18 -9.86
N PRO A 65 21.30 -1.87 -9.66
CA PRO A 65 20.26 -0.86 -9.69
C PRO A 65 19.62 -0.73 -11.07
N GLY A 66 18.30 -0.64 -11.11
CA GLY A 66 17.50 -0.37 -12.28
C GLY A 66 16.16 0.25 -11.91
N GLU A 67 15.38 0.58 -12.92
CA GLU A 67 14.02 1.09 -12.74
C GLU A 67 13.04 -0.08 -12.55
N VAL A 68 12.02 0.12 -11.73
CA VAL A 68 10.85 -0.76 -11.70
C VAL A 68 10.12 -0.58 -13.02
N THR A 69 10.07 -1.66 -13.79
CA THR A 69 9.33 -1.70 -15.04
C THR A 69 8.42 -2.91 -15.09
N LEU A 70 7.49 -2.91 -16.06
CA LEU A 70 6.63 -4.05 -16.34
C LEU A 70 7.41 -5.37 -16.58
N PHE A 71 8.72 -5.31 -16.85
CA PHE A 71 9.61 -6.47 -17.06
C PHE A 71 10.71 -6.63 -16.01
N ASN A 72 10.82 -5.68 -15.07
CA ASN A 72 11.82 -5.65 -14.01
C ASN A 72 11.13 -5.18 -12.71
N PRO A 73 10.36 -6.06 -12.06
CA PRO A 73 9.65 -5.71 -10.84
C PRO A 73 10.59 -5.55 -9.64
N PRO A 74 10.12 -5.00 -8.50
CA PRO A 74 10.88 -4.97 -7.26
C PRO A 74 11.27 -6.39 -6.81
N TRP A 75 12.50 -6.59 -6.32
CA TRP A 75 13.05 -7.92 -6.05
C TRP A 75 14.01 -8.02 -4.85
N LEU A 76 14.35 -6.91 -4.17
CA LEU A 76 15.15 -6.98 -2.93
C LEU A 76 14.30 -7.18 -1.68
N ASP A 77 14.92 -7.71 -0.62
CA ASP A 77 14.30 -7.91 0.69
C ASP A 77 13.97 -6.60 1.43
N SER A 78 14.50 -5.47 0.95
CA SER A 78 14.13 -4.13 1.37
C SER A 78 12.95 -3.55 0.60
N GLU A 79 12.61 -4.12 -0.56
CA GLU A 79 11.61 -3.62 -1.51
C GLU A 79 10.29 -4.40 -1.39
N ILE A 80 10.36 -5.70 -1.05
CA ILE A 80 9.17 -6.55 -0.92
C ILE A 80 9.17 -7.35 0.38
N VAL A 81 7.98 -7.61 0.93
CA VAL A 81 7.74 -8.54 2.02
C VAL A 81 6.92 -9.73 1.55
N SER A 82 7.30 -10.92 1.97
CA SER A 82 6.59 -12.18 1.69
C SER A 82 5.78 -12.64 2.90
N ILE A 83 4.55 -13.07 2.66
CA ILE A 83 3.63 -13.70 3.61
C ILE A 83 3.45 -15.14 3.15
N GLY A 84 3.83 -16.11 3.98
CA GLY A 84 3.60 -17.52 3.71
C GLY A 84 2.29 -18.04 4.28
N GLU A 85 2.02 -19.32 4.05
CA GLU A 85 0.84 -20.04 4.52
C GLU A 85 0.58 -19.87 6.01
N GLY A 86 -0.68 -19.57 6.35
CA GLY A 86 -1.14 -19.25 7.70
C GLY A 86 -0.71 -17.86 8.21
N GLY A 87 0.10 -17.14 7.43
CA GLY A 87 0.61 -15.82 7.75
C GLY A 87 -0.35 -14.68 7.36
N PHE A 88 -0.01 -13.49 7.81
CA PHE A 88 -0.71 -12.27 7.45
C PHE A 88 0.14 -11.01 7.70
N LEU A 89 -0.25 -9.92 7.04
CA LEU A 89 0.26 -8.58 7.27
C LEU A 89 -0.90 -7.59 7.42
N GLU A 90 -0.91 -6.84 8.52
CA GLU A 90 -1.88 -5.78 8.78
C GLU A 90 -1.20 -4.40 8.70
N LEU A 91 -1.74 -3.54 7.85
CA LEU A 91 -1.21 -2.21 7.58
C LEU A 91 -2.23 -1.14 7.97
N ARG A 92 -1.74 -0.04 8.53
CA ARG A 92 -2.50 1.21 8.66
C ARG A 92 -2.12 2.15 7.53
N LEU A 93 -3.15 2.70 6.90
CA LEU A 93 -3.03 3.69 5.84
C LEU A 93 -2.79 5.09 6.43
N SER A 94 -2.16 5.97 5.66
CA SER A 94 -1.99 7.38 6.02
C SER A 94 -3.33 8.09 6.19
N ASN A 95 -4.23 7.84 5.25
CA ASN A 95 -5.55 8.44 5.14
C ASN A 95 -6.60 7.35 4.99
N TYR A 96 -7.82 7.68 5.40
CA TYR A 96 -8.98 6.87 5.10
C TYR A 96 -9.16 6.78 3.59
N VAL A 97 -9.46 5.59 3.08
CA VAL A 97 -9.96 5.37 1.73
C VAL A 97 -11.46 5.46 1.79
N LEU A 98 -12.06 6.42 1.09
CA LEU A 98 -13.50 6.57 0.97
C LEU A 98 -14.02 5.58 -0.06
N ALA A 99 -15.13 4.91 0.23
CA ALA A 99 -15.80 4.10 -0.79
C ALA A 99 -16.34 5.02 -1.91
N ASP A 100 -15.92 4.76 -3.15
CA ASP A 100 -16.25 5.52 -4.35
C ASP A 100 -16.90 4.59 -5.39
N PRO A 101 -18.21 4.74 -5.68
CA PRO A 101 -18.88 3.87 -6.64
C PRO A 101 -18.42 4.08 -8.10
N THR A 102 -17.51 5.01 -8.37
CA THR A 102 -17.06 5.34 -9.73
C THR A 102 -15.78 4.64 -10.17
N GLY A 103 -15.05 3.98 -9.27
CA GLY A 103 -13.84 3.24 -9.60
C GLY A 103 -13.13 2.68 -8.37
N PRO A 104 -12.12 1.82 -8.56
CA PRO A 104 -11.42 1.19 -7.45
C PRO A 104 -10.54 2.20 -6.71
N GLU A 105 -10.36 1.99 -5.40
CA GLU A 105 -9.88 3.02 -4.49
C GLU A 105 -8.52 2.71 -3.84
N LEU A 106 -8.14 1.43 -3.76
CA LEU A 106 -6.90 0.98 -3.12
C LEU A 106 -6.05 0.17 -4.11
N GLY A 107 -4.89 0.70 -4.50
CA GLY A 107 -3.91 0.01 -5.33
C GLY A 107 -3.01 -0.89 -4.49
N VAL A 108 -2.68 -2.07 -5.03
CA VAL A 108 -1.77 -3.06 -4.46
C VAL A 108 -0.70 -3.38 -5.49
N PHE A 109 0.55 -3.24 -5.09
CA PHE A 109 1.74 -3.39 -5.93
C PHE A 109 2.58 -4.54 -5.41
N THR A 110 3.01 -5.40 -6.33
CA THR A 110 3.69 -6.66 -6.03
C THR A 110 4.92 -6.84 -6.94
N ASN A 111 5.63 -7.95 -6.79
CA ASN A 111 6.80 -8.30 -7.60
C ASN A 111 6.44 -8.96 -8.96
N VAL A 112 5.25 -8.70 -9.51
CA VAL A 112 4.81 -9.28 -10.79
C VAL A 112 5.53 -8.62 -11.96
N GLY A 113 6.00 -9.43 -12.91
CA GLY A 113 6.58 -8.93 -14.17
C GLY A 113 6.16 -9.76 -15.39
N PHE A 114 6.19 -9.13 -16.57
CA PHE A 114 6.02 -9.79 -17.85
C PHE A 114 7.27 -10.55 -18.28
N ILE A 115 7.06 -11.68 -18.95
CA ILE A 115 8.09 -12.38 -19.69
C ILE A 115 8.25 -11.70 -21.06
N ASP A 116 9.45 -11.18 -21.33
CA ASP A 116 9.81 -10.63 -22.64
C ASP A 116 10.04 -11.75 -23.66
N VAL A 117 9.13 -11.86 -24.64
CA VAL A 117 9.21 -12.90 -25.69
C VAL A 117 10.20 -12.54 -26.81
N ASP A 118 10.76 -11.33 -26.79
CA ASP A 118 11.76 -10.84 -27.75
C ASP A 118 12.92 -10.10 -27.04
N PHE A 119 13.40 -10.66 -25.93
CA PHE A 119 14.42 -10.02 -25.10
C PHE A 119 15.66 -9.53 -25.89
N PRO A 120 16.13 -8.28 -25.65
CA PRO A 120 15.69 -7.31 -24.64
C PRO A 120 14.74 -6.23 -25.16
N ASN A 121 13.89 -6.54 -26.15
CA ASN A 121 13.11 -5.52 -26.87
C ASN A 121 11.79 -5.13 -26.17
N GLY A 122 11.46 -5.75 -25.03
CA GLY A 122 10.26 -5.44 -24.26
C GLY A 122 8.99 -5.86 -24.97
N GLN A 123 8.92 -7.08 -25.50
CA GLN A 123 7.73 -7.58 -26.19
C GLN A 123 6.89 -8.46 -25.28
N ILE A 124 5.63 -8.08 -25.05
CA ILE A 124 4.68 -8.92 -24.31
C ILE A 124 4.11 -9.98 -25.26
N GLY A 125 4.02 -11.22 -24.80
CA GLY A 125 3.40 -12.32 -25.53
C GLY A 125 1.89 -12.14 -25.77
N SER A 126 1.33 -12.98 -26.64
CA SER A 126 -0.13 -13.11 -26.82
C SER A 126 -0.51 -14.61 -26.80
N PRO A 127 -0.95 -15.16 -25.66
CA PRO A 127 -1.29 -14.46 -24.41
C PRO A 127 -0.07 -13.92 -23.65
N PRO A 128 -0.25 -12.91 -22.77
CA PRO A 128 0.82 -12.44 -21.88
C PRO A 128 1.34 -13.56 -20.97
N GLY A 129 2.66 -13.68 -20.88
CA GLY A 129 3.32 -14.51 -19.87
C GLY A 129 3.79 -13.64 -18.72
N ILE A 130 3.58 -14.08 -17.48
CA ILE A 130 3.98 -13.37 -16.26
C ILE A 130 4.74 -14.30 -15.30
N PHE A 131 5.46 -13.71 -14.37
CA PHE A 131 6.05 -14.36 -13.19
C PHE A 131 5.73 -13.52 -11.94
N GLY A 132 5.84 -14.12 -10.75
CA GLY A 132 5.60 -13.45 -9.47
C GLY A 132 4.12 -13.18 -9.15
N ALA A 133 3.19 -13.80 -9.87
CA ALA A 133 1.76 -13.64 -9.61
C ALA A 133 1.30 -14.57 -8.50
N ASP A 134 0.71 -13.98 -7.47
CA ASP A 134 0.27 -14.64 -6.24
C ASP A 134 -1.15 -14.19 -5.86
N SER A 135 -1.76 -14.90 -4.91
CA SER A 135 -3.07 -14.56 -4.36
C SER A 135 -3.00 -14.34 -2.85
N ALA A 136 -3.86 -13.47 -2.34
CA ALA A 136 -4.09 -13.32 -0.91
C ALA A 136 -5.56 -13.08 -0.59
N GLU A 137 -5.99 -13.54 0.58
CA GLU A 137 -7.23 -13.06 1.20
C GLU A 137 -7.05 -11.62 1.64
N VAL A 138 -7.90 -10.72 1.13
CA VAL A 138 -7.86 -9.30 1.48
C VAL A 138 -8.98 -8.97 2.43
N SER A 139 -8.64 -8.37 3.57
CA SER A 139 -9.62 -7.82 4.51
C SER A 139 -9.36 -6.34 4.76
N VAL A 140 -10.44 -5.58 4.95
CA VAL A 140 -10.38 -4.13 5.18
C VAL A 140 -11.12 -3.75 6.47
N SER A 141 -10.72 -2.65 7.08
CA SER A 141 -11.31 -2.18 8.33
C SER A 141 -11.31 -0.66 8.43
N GLU A 142 -12.34 -0.09 9.05
CA GLU A 142 -12.39 1.33 9.44
C GLU A 142 -11.58 1.61 10.71
N ASP A 143 -11.53 0.66 11.64
CA ASP A 143 -11.06 0.87 13.02
C ASP A 143 -9.88 -0.02 13.44
N GLY A 144 -9.46 -0.95 12.58
CA GLY A 144 -8.40 -1.93 12.85
C GLY A 144 -8.83 -3.06 13.79
N LEU A 145 -10.14 -3.15 14.10
CA LEU A 145 -10.70 -4.13 15.03
C LEU A 145 -11.77 -4.99 14.34
N THR A 146 -12.64 -4.36 13.57
CA THR A 146 -13.72 -4.99 12.83
C THR A 146 -13.31 -5.13 11.38
N TRP A 147 -13.15 -6.37 10.92
CA TRP A 147 -12.65 -6.67 9.58
C TRP A 147 -13.76 -7.19 8.68
N PHE A 148 -13.77 -6.71 7.44
CA PHE A 148 -14.60 -7.21 6.36
C PHE A 148 -13.71 -7.85 5.29
N ASN A 149 -14.00 -9.10 4.91
CA ASN A 149 -13.23 -9.85 3.92
C ASN A 149 -13.77 -9.53 2.51
N LEU A 150 -12.91 -9.04 1.62
CA LEU A 150 -13.21 -8.75 0.20
C LEU A 150 -13.11 -10.00 -0.69
N GLY A 151 -12.52 -11.07 -0.18
CA GLY A 151 -12.29 -12.34 -0.85
C GLY A 151 -10.80 -12.62 -1.07
N GLU A 152 -10.53 -13.75 -1.70
CA GLU A 152 -9.23 -14.05 -2.29
C GLU A 152 -9.07 -13.28 -3.61
N ILE A 153 -7.95 -12.61 -3.77
CA ILE A 153 -7.65 -11.75 -4.92
C ILE A 153 -6.34 -12.21 -5.53
N LEU A 154 -6.33 -12.39 -6.85
CA LEU A 154 -5.12 -12.62 -7.64
C LEU A 154 -4.47 -11.27 -7.97
N PHE A 155 -3.17 -11.19 -7.75
CA PHE A 155 -2.35 -10.04 -8.10
C PHE A 155 -1.45 -10.42 -9.28
N ASP A 156 -1.90 -10.09 -10.49
CA ASP A 156 -1.24 -10.49 -11.75
C ASP A 156 -0.90 -9.29 -12.66
N LEU A 157 -1.01 -8.06 -12.14
CA LEU A 157 -0.75 -6.83 -12.86
C LEU A 157 0.59 -6.22 -12.42
N PRO A 158 1.58 -6.10 -13.33
CA PRO A 158 2.89 -5.53 -13.00
C PRO A 158 2.84 -4.04 -12.60
N THR A 159 3.90 -3.60 -11.93
CA THR A 159 4.17 -2.21 -11.58
C THR A 159 5.06 -1.54 -12.64
N GLN A 160 4.85 -0.25 -12.90
CA GLN A 160 5.72 0.58 -13.72
C GLN A 160 6.04 1.89 -12.99
N GLY A 161 7.33 2.16 -12.74
CA GLY A 161 7.77 3.35 -12.03
C GLY A 161 7.72 4.63 -12.87
N TYR A 162 7.97 4.54 -14.17
CA TYR A 162 8.17 5.70 -15.05
C TYR A 162 7.47 5.56 -16.39
N ALA A 163 7.07 6.69 -16.97
CA ALA A 163 6.43 6.79 -18.28
C ALA A 163 7.44 6.84 -19.43
N ASP A 164 8.74 6.75 -19.13
CA ASP A 164 9.84 6.83 -20.07
C ASP A 164 10.95 5.83 -19.69
N THR A 165 11.70 5.38 -20.69
CA THR A 165 12.85 4.48 -20.53
C THR A 165 14.07 5.11 -19.85
N SER A 166 14.01 6.40 -19.52
CA SER A 166 15.11 7.11 -18.85
C SER A 166 14.88 7.35 -17.36
N GLY A 167 13.75 6.87 -16.81
CA GLY A 167 13.46 6.95 -15.38
C GLY A 167 13.23 8.37 -14.87
N THR A 168 12.74 9.28 -15.73
CA THR A 168 12.65 10.72 -15.37
C THR A 168 11.24 11.22 -15.20
N ILE A 169 10.25 10.56 -15.79
CA ILE A 169 8.84 10.97 -15.77
C ILE A 169 8.07 9.96 -14.90
N PRO A 170 7.89 10.22 -13.60
CA PRO A 170 7.22 9.27 -12.72
C PRO A 170 5.75 9.08 -13.12
N LEU A 171 5.29 7.83 -13.16
CA LEU A 171 3.87 7.51 -13.24
C LEU A 171 3.16 7.76 -11.91
N ASP A 172 1.84 7.96 -11.96
CA ASP A 172 1.04 8.23 -10.77
C ASP A 172 0.55 6.93 -10.12
N PHE A 173 1.14 6.56 -8.98
CA PHE A 173 0.68 5.43 -8.17
C PHE A 173 -0.67 5.69 -7.47
N GLN A 174 -1.20 6.90 -7.52
CA GLN A 174 -2.52 7.24 -6.98
C GLN A 174 -3.59 7.31 -8.09
N GLN A 175 -3.24 7.01 -9.34
CA GLN A 175 -4.17 6.87 -10.44
C GLN A 175 -4.50 5.38 -10.65
N PRO A 176 -5.78 4.97 -10.55
CA PRO A 176 -6.18 3.60 -10.82
C PRO A 176 -5.85 3.12 -12.23
N PHE A 177 -5.25 1.94 -12.33
CA PHE A 177 -5.25 1.17 -13.57
C PHE A 177 -6.53 0.33 -13.64
N THR A 178 -7.30 0.49 -14.71
CA THR A 178 -8.62 -0.16 -14.87
C THR A 178 -8.63 -1.25 -15.94
N GLY A 179 -7.48 -1.54 -16.54
CA GLY A 179 -7.34 -2.64 -17.50
C GLY A 179 -7.15 -3.99 -16.82
N VAL A 180 -7.05 -5.03 -17.62
CA VAL A 180 -6.76 -6.40 -17.17
C VAL A 180 -5.54 -6.97 -17.89
N LEU A 181 -4.98 -8.07 -17.37
CA LEU A 181 -3.79 -8.71 -17.93
C LEU A 181 -3.88 -8.92 -19.46
N ALA A 182 -5.04 -9.37 -19.95
CA ALA A 182 -5.27 -9.64 -21.37
C ALA A 182 -5.18 -8.40 -22.28
N ASP A 183 -5.35 -7.19 -21.74
CA ASP A 183 -5.25 -5.94 -22.52
C ASP A 183 -3.80 -5.68 -22.98
N PHE A 184 -2.80 -6.25 -22.30
CA PHE A 184 -1.39 -6.17 -22.66
C PHE A 184 -0.98 -7.14 -23.79
N ALA A 185 -1.88 -8.01 -24.25
CA ALA A 185 -1.54 -9.09 -25.18
C ALA A 185 -0.91 -8.56 -26.48
N GLY A 186 0.36 -8.94 -26.72
CA GLY A 186 1.09 -8.57 -27.93
C GLY A 186 1.57 -7.12 -27.97
N LEU A 187 1.38 -6.32 -26.91
CA LEU A 187 1.89 -4.95 -26.89
C LEU A 187 3.42 -4.92 -26.71
N PRO A 188 4.13 -4.04 -27.42
CA PRO A 188 5.49 -3.68 -27.06
C PRO A 188 5.49 -2.81 -25.79
N PHE A 189 6.64 -2.72 -25.13
CA PHE A 189 6.82 -1.87 -23.96
C PHE A 189 6.59 -0.39 -24.30
N GLU A 190 7.31 0.11 -25.30
CA GLU A 190 7.20 1.48 -25.83
C GLU A 190 7.24 1.45 -27.37
N ASN A 191 6.35 2.20 -28.02
CA ASN A 191 6.30 2.33 -29.47
C ASN A 191 5.75 3.70 -29.90
N ALA A 192 6.53 4.44 -30.69
CA ALA A 192 6.15 5.78 -31.14
C ALA A 192 5.00 5.83 -32.16
N VAL A 193 4.53 4.70 -32.69
CA VAL A 193 3.60 4.64 -33.83
C VAL A 193 2.35 3.81 -33.54
N ASN A 194 2.50 2.70 -32.83
CA ASN A 194 1.40 1.80 -32.47
C ASN A 194 1.13 1.88 -30.97
N PRO A 195 -0.07 1.49 -30.51
CA PRO A 195 -0.33 1.34 -29.09
C PRO A 195 0.71 0.47 -28.40
N ASP A 196 1.13 0.89 -27.22
CA ASP A 196 2.11 0.21 -26.38
C ASP A 196 1.60 0.06 -24.94
N ALA A 197 2.39 -0.63 -24.12
CA ALA A 197 2.03 -0.90 -22.74
C ALA A 197 1.99 0.37 -21.88
N LEU A 198 2.83 1.38 -22.16
CA LEU A 198 2.85 2.65 -21.43
C LEU A 198 1.61 3.52 -21.73
N GLU A 199 1.14 3.53 -22.97
CA GLU A 199 -0.11 4.19 -23.35
C GLU A 199 -1.32 3.51 -22.69
N LEU A 200 -1.32 2.18 -22.60
CA LEU A 200 -2.37 1.41 -21.93
C LEU A 200 -2.48 1.75 -20.43
N LEU A 201 -1.35 1.98 -19.75
CA LEU A 201 -1.32 2.41 -18.35
C LEU A 201 -1.95 3.80 -18.15
N ALA A 202 -2.00 4.63 -19.20
CA ALA A 202 -2.68 5.93 -19.21
C ALA A 202 -2.28 6.88 -18.05
N GLY A 203 -1.03 6.79 -17.57
CA GLY A 203 -0.52 7.58 -16.45
C GLY A 203 -0.51 6.87 -15.09
N SER A 204 -1.19 5.73 -14.96
CA SER A 204 -1.12 4.87 -13.77
C SER A 204 0.22 4.16 -13.69
N GLY A 205 0.69 3.88 -12.47
CA GLY A 205 1.83 2.99 -12.26
C GLY A 205 1.50 1.49 -12.29
N GLY A 206 0.28 1.10 -12.69
CA GLY A 206 -0.12 -0.29 -12.79
C GLY A 206 -0.63 -0.87 -11.47
N GLY A 207 -0.27 -2.12 -11.18
CA GLY A 207 -0.74 -2.87 -10.02
C GLY A 207 -2.22 -3.26 -10.10
N THR A 208 -2.68 -3.98 -9.09
CA THR A 208 -4.09 -4.39 -8.96
C THR A 208 -4.84 -3.40 -8.08
N TRP A 209 -5.97 -2.89 -8.57
CA TRP A 209 -6.78 -1.91 -7.85
C TRP A 209 -8.07 -2.52 -7.31
N LEU A 210 -8.31 -2.33 -6.02
CA LEU A 210 -9.41 -2.92 -5.26
C LEU A 210 -10.58 -1.95 -5.16
N ASP A 211 -11.78 -2.45 -5.45
CA ASP A 211 -13.05 -1.78 -5.18
C ASP A 211 -13.53 -2.13 -3.76
N ILE A 212 -13.56 -1.14 -2.87
CA ILE A 212 -13.98 -1.29 -1.47
C ILE A 212 -15.46 -0.96 -1.28
N SER A 213 -16.17 -0.49 -2.31
CA SER A 213 -17.57 -0.05 -2.22
C SER A 213 -18.56 -1.17 -1.83
N GLY A 214 -18.14 -2.43 -1.97
CA GLY A 214 -18.87 -3.60 -1.48
C GLY A 214 -18.78 -3.84 0.04
N ALA A 215 -17.86 -3.17 0.74
CA ALA A 215 -17.72 -3.28 2.18
C ALA A 215 -18.83 -2.51 2.93
N PRO A 216 -19.19 -2.90 4.17
CA PRO A 216 -20.20 -2.21 4.97
C PRO A 216 -19.71 -0.88 5.56
N PHE A 217 -18.53 -0.41 5.16
CA PHE A 217 -17.89 0.80 5.66
C PHE A 217 -17.97 1.92 4.61
N SER A 218 -18.24 3.15 5.03
CA SER A 218 -18.12 4.31 4.13
C SER A 218 -16.67 4.71 3.86
N GLN A 219 -15.75 4.23 4.71
CA GLN A 219 -14.33 4.47 4.61
C GLN A 219 -13.53 3.36 5.31
N ILE A 220 -12.30 3.10 4.90
CA ILE A 220 -11.38 2.15 5.56
C ILE A 220 -10.07 2.84 5.89
N GLY A 221 -9.46 2.51 7.04
CA GLY A 221 -8.15 3.03 7.43
C GLY A 221 -7.06 1.95 7.48
N TYR A 222 -7.46 0.69 7.27
CA TYR A 222 -6.63 -0.47 7.51
C TYR A 222 -6.91 -1.54 6.47
N VAL A 223 -5.85 -2.25 6.08
CA VAL A 223 -5.90 -3.38 5.16
C VAL A 223 -5.09 -4.53 5.73
N ARG A 224 -5.55 -5.75 5.48
CA ARG A 224 -4.89 -6.99 5.84
C ARG A 224 -4.78 -7.88 4.61
N PHE A 225 -3.60 -8.43 4.41
CA PHE A 225 -3.34 -9.51 3.46
C PHE A 225 -3.04 -10.78 4.25
N ALA A 226 -3.65 -11.90 3.87
CA ALA A 226 -3.41 -13.20 4.49
C ALA A 226 -3.29 -14.30 3.44
N VAL A 227 -2.45 -15.29 3.71
CA VAL A 227 -2.34 -16.50 2.89
C VAL A 227 -2.93 -17.64 3.71
N ALA A 228 -4.00 -18.23 3.21
CA ALA A 228 -4.63 -19.37 3.87
C ALA A 228 -3.66 -20.55 3.92
N ASP A 229 -3.68 -21.30 5.03
CA ASP A 229 -2.99 -22.58 5.13
C ASP A 229 -3.83 -23.64 4.43
N ASP A 230 -3.35 -24.18 3.31
CA ASP A 230 -4.05 -25.21 2.55
C ASP A 230 -3.84 -26.63 3.11
N LEU A 231 -3.01 -26.75 4.16
CA LEU A 231 -2.59 -27.96 4.84
C LEU A 231 -1.75 -28.92 3.98
N ASP A 232 -1.24 -28.46 2.83
CA ASP A 232 -0.34 -29.17 1.94
C ASP A 232 1.04 -28.50 1.91
N SER A 233 1.95 -29.02 2.73
CA SER A 233 3.36 -28.57 2.78
C SER A 233 4.15 -28.62 1.45
N ASN A 234 3.55 -29.10 0.36
CA ASN A 234 4.16 -29.12 -0.97
C ASN A 234 3.79 -27.91 -1.85
N THR A 235 2.75 -27.14 -1.52
CA THR A 235 2.27 -26.03 -2.37
C THR A 235 3.10 -24.75 -2.19
N SER A 236 3.79 -24.61 -1.05
CA SER A 236 4.71 -23.48 -0.77
C SER A 236 4.08 -22.13 -1.09
N LEU A 237 2.79 -21.97 -0.79
CA LEU A 237 2.05 -20.76 -1.15
C LEU A 237 2.61 -19.57 -0.40
N ASN A 238 2.75 -18.45 -1.10
CA ASN A 238 3.13 -17.20 -0.51
C ASN A 238 2.51 -16.05 -1.30
N PHE A 239 2.62 -14.85 -0.73
CA PHE A 239 2.20 -13.61 -1.34
C PHE A 239 3.27 -12.55 -1.06
N GLU A 240 3.81 -11.96 -2.12
CA GLU A 240 4.76 -10.85 -2.03
C GLU A 240 4.12 -9.48 -2.26
N LEU A 241 4.37 -8.56 -1.33
CA LEU A 241 3.88 -7.19 -1.36
C LEU A 241 5.04 -6.20 -1.41
N ASP A 242 5.02 -5.28 -2.38
CA ASP A 242 5.84 -4.07 -2.41
C ASP A 242 5.15 -2.97 -1.60
N GLY A 243 3.93 -2.58 -1.97
CA GLY A 243 3.25 -1.48 -1.31
C GLY A 243 1.79 -1.34 -1.67
N VAL A 244 1.14 -0.36 -1.03
CA VAL A 244 -0.25 0.01 -1.30
C VAL A 244 -0.40 1.50 -1.50
N SER A 245 -1.37 1.91 -2.32
CA SER A 245 -1.63 3.31 -2.63
C SER A 245 -3.12 3.64 -2.59
N ILE A 246 -3.46 4.86 -2.18
CA ILE A 246 -4.83 5.36 -2.12
C ILE A 246 -5.10 6.20 -3.37
N SER A 247 -6.17 5.87 -4.10
CA SER A 247 -6.63 6.67 -5.24
C SER A 247 -6.85 8.13 -4.81
N THR A 248 -6.35 9.07 -5.60
CA THR A 248 -6.54 10.50 -5.34
C THR A 248 -8.03 10.89 -5.31
N SER A 249 -8.89 10.21 -6.07
CA SER A 249 -10.34 10.47 -6.04
C SER A 249 -11.02 9.97 -4.76
N ALA A 250 -10.42 8.98 -4.09
CA ALA A 250 -10.98 8.31 -2.93
C ALA A 250 -10.28 8.68 -1.61
N MET A 251 -9.36 9.64 -1.61
CA MET A 251 -8.62 10.02 -0.42
C MET A 251 -9.51 10.78 0.59
N GLY A 252 -9.63 10.23 1.79
CA GLY A 252 -10.29 10.82 2.95
C GLY A 252 -9.33 11.54 3.91
N GLY A 253 -9.81 11.79 5.14
CA GLY A 253 -9.01 12.39 6.20
C GLY A 253 -7.92 11.44 6.74
N PRO A 254 -6.94 11.93 7.53
CA PRO A 254 -5.89 11.10 8.09
C PRO A 254 -6.43 10.02 9.03
N VAL A 255 -5.86 8.81 8.99
CA VAL A 255 -6.18 7.75 9.97
C VAL A 255 -5.46 8.07 11.28
N PRO A 256 -6.16 8.12 12.43
CA PRO A 256 -5.53 8.44 13.70
C PRO A 256 -4.45 7.42 14.09
N GLU A 257 -3.32 7.90 14.58
CA GLU A 257 -2.33 7.03 15.21
C GLU A 257 -2.91 6.44 16.53
N PRO A 258 -2.69 5.15 16.82
CA PRO A 258 -3.20 4.52 18.04
C PRO A 258 -2.85 5.28 19.34
N GLY A 259 -1.67 5.91 19.39
CA GLY A 259 -1.22 6.70 20.54
C GLY A 259 -1.96 8.03 20.76
N THR A 260 -2.52 8.62 19.69
CA THR A 260 -3.21 9.92 19.77
C THR A 260 -4.57 9.80 20.48
N CYS A 261 -5.25 8.66 20.31
CA CYS A 261 -6.50 8.35 21.01
C CYS A 261 -6.31 8.27 22.54
N LEU A 262 -5.18 7.71 23.01
CA LEU A 262 -4.85 7.61 24.44
C LEU A 262 -4.59 8.99 25.07
N LEU A 263 -3.92 9.90 24.35
CA LEU A 263 -3.67 11.26 24.84
C LEU A 263 -4.94 12.10 24.93
N LEU A 264 -5.85 11.98 23.96
CA LEU A 264 -7.16 12.65 24.00
C LEU A 264 -8.03 12.14 25.15
N ALA A 265 -8.07 10.83 25.37
CA ALA A 265 -8.78 10.22 26.50
C ALA A 265 -8.18 10.66 27.86
N GLY A 266 -6.85 10.74 27.96
CA GLY A 266 -6.13 11.26 29.13
C GLY A 266 -6.41 12.74 29.41
N ALA A 267 -6.46 13.58 28.38
CA ALA A 267 -6.74 15.01 28.52
C ALA A 267 -8.20 15.26 28.98
N LEU A 268 -9.17 14.52 28.42
CA LEU A 268 -10.58 14.62 28.81
C LEU A 268 -10.83 14.15 30.24
N SER A 269 -10.21 13.05 30.65
CA SER A 269 -10.28 12.56 32.02
C SER A 269 -9.68 13.59 33.01
N MET A 270 -8.50 14.14 32.75
CA MET A 270 -7.92 15.20 33.60
C MET A 270 -8.77 16.49 33.67
N ALA A 271 -9.41 16.89 32.57
CA ALA A 271 -10.30 18.05 32.55
C ALA A 271 -11.58 17.82 33.39
N SER A 272 -12.10 16.59 33.40
CA SER A 272 -13.26 16.21 34.22
C SER A 272 -12.96 16.16 35.72
N PHE A 273 -11.75 15.74 36.10
CA PHE A 273 -11.31 15.72 37.50
C PHE A 273 -11.05 17.12 38.07
N ARG A 274 -10.66 18.10 37.24
CA ARG A 274 -10.47 19.51 37.66
C ARG A 274 -11.78 20.28 37.89
N ARG A 275 -12.93 19.73 37.49
CA ARG A 275 -14.25 20.36 37.67
C ARG A 275 -15.02 19.83 38.89
N ARG A 276 -14.41 18.99 39.73
CA ARG A 276 -14.99 18.51 41.00
C ARG A 276 -14.32 19.17 42.20
#